data_AF-A0A257L4R4-F1
#
_entry.id   AF-A0A257L4R4-F1
#
_cell.length_a   1.000
_cell.length_b   1.000
_cell.length_c   1.000
_cell.angle_alpha   90.00
_cell.angle_beta   90.00
_cell.angle_gamma   90.00
#
_symmetry.space_group_name_H-M   'P 1'
#
loop_
_entity.id
_entity.type
_entity.pdbx_description
1 polymer ?
#
loop_
_entity_poly.entity_id
_entity_poly.type
_entity_poly.pdbx_seq_one_letter_code
_entity_poly.pdbx_strand_id
1 'polypeptide(L)'
;MEAEIARDKLLLIINAREERLQKYASQETSKQSYIDTENKLIGELTDIYNELKQLQFLSIWEYLETKINTLCQVDPQIGLVQIILPVSCIGKNMALIDLNPFVSYERI
;
A
#
# COMPACT_ATOMS: atom_id res chain seq x y z
N MET A 1 2.79 11.68 14.40
CA MET A 1 2.95 13.11 14.07
C MET A 1 4.17 13.35 13.17
N GLU A 2 5.41 13.06 13.59
CA GLU A 2 6.59 13.30 12.73
C GLU A 2 6.64 12.40 11.47
N ALA A 3 6.32 11.11 11.63
CA ALA A 3 6.24 10.17 10.50
C ALA A 3 5.14 10.57 9.49
N GLU A 4 4.06 11.18 9.96
CA GLU A 4 2.95 11.65 9.13
C GLU A 4 3.36 12.87 8.30
N ILE A 5 4.06 13.83 8.94
CA ILE A 5 4.65 15.00 8.26
C ILE A 5 5.68 14.56 7.22
N ALA A 6 6.52 13.57 7.53
CA ALA A 6 7.52 13.05 6.59
C ALA A 6 6.88 12.37 5.37
N ARG A 7 5.83 11.56 5.61
CA ARG A 7 5.04 10.91 4.57
C ARG A 7 4.36 11.93 3.66
N ASP A 8 3.76 12.97 4.21
CA ASP A 8 3.05 13.98 3.42
C ASP A 8 4.03 14.85 2.62
N LYS A 9 5.24 15.11 3.16
CA LYS A 9 6.33 15.72 2.39
C LYS A 9 6.77 14.85 1.22
N LEU A 10 6.84 13.53 1.39
CA LEU A 10 7.17 12.61 0.30
C LEU A 10 6.13 12.68 -0.82
N LEU A 11 4.83 12.74 -0.48
CA LEU A 11 3.75 12.91 -1.47
C LEU A 11 3.90 14.20 -2.28
N LEU A 12 4.21 15.31 -1.61
CA LEU A 12 4.46 16.58 -2.30
C LEU A 12 5.64 16.50 -3.27
N ILE A 13 6.70 15.79 -2.89
CA ILE A 13 7.87 15.58 -3.76
C ILE A 13 7.51 14.73 -4.98
N ILE A 14 6.74 13.65 -4.79
CA ILE A 14 6.27 12.78 -5.88
C ILE A 14 5.44 13.62 -6.88
N ASN A 15 4.42 14.32 -6.41
CA ASN A 15 3.56 15.16 -7.25
C ASN A 15 4.37 16.22 -8.01
N ALA A 16 5.30 16.89 -7.34
CA ALA A 16 6.16 17.88 -7.99
C ALA A 16 7.11 17.27 -9.03
N ARG A 17 7.51 16.01 -8.89
CA ARG A 17 8.30 15.29 -9.90
C ARG A 17 7.42 14.86 -11.08
N GLU A 18 6.22 14.35 -10.82
CA GLU A 18 5.24 14.02 -11.87
C GLU A 18 4.89 15.23 -12.73
N GLU A 19 4.56 16.37 -12.12
CA GLU A 19 4.24 17.59 -12.88
C GLU A 19 5.43 18.06 -13.75
N ARG A 20 6.65 17.98 -13.22
CA ARG A 20 7.86 18.34 -13.97
C ARG A 20 8.10 17.37 -15.12
N LEU A 21 7.89 16.07 -14.89
CA LEU A 21 8.05 15.06 -15.92
C LEU A 21 7.00 15.22 -17.03
N GLN A 22 5.74 15.48 -16.68
CA GLN A 22 4.67 15.77 -17.66
C GLN A 22 5.02 16.98 -18.54
N LYS A 23 5.53 18.06 -17.94
CA LYS A 23 6.00 19.24 -18.67
C LYS A 23 7.21 18.97 -19.55
N TYR A 24 8.08 18.05 -19.14
CA TYR A 24 9.25 17.66 -19.93
C TYR A 24 8.84 16.76 -21.11
N ALA A 25 8.00 15.76 -20.86
CA ALA A 25 7.54 14.79 -21.84
C ALA A 25 6.73 15.44 -22.99
N SER A 26 6.10 16.59 -22.74
CA SER A 26 5.39 17.34 -23.78
C SER A 26 6.29 18.17 -24.71
N GLN A 27 7.60 18.21 -24.47
CA GLN A 27 8.56 18.91 -25.32
C GLN A 27 8.98 18.04 -26.50
N GLU A 28 9.12 18.63 -27.70
CA GLU A 28 9.59 17.93 -28.91
C GLU A 28 11.01 17.35 -28.78
N THR A 29 11.82 17.89 -27.88
CA THR A 29 13.20 17.45 -27.62
C THR A 29 13.33 16.47 -26.46
N SER A 30 12.20 15.97 -25.95
CA SER A 30 12.19 15.06 -24.82
C SER A 30 12.87 13.73 -25.15
N LYS A 31 13.67 13.24 -24.20
CA LYS A 31 14.36 11.96 -24.33
C LYS A 31 13.57 10.88 -23.62
N GLN A 32 13.12 9.87 -24.36
CA GLN A 32 12.38 8.75 -23.81
C GLN A 32 13.13 8.05 -22.67
N SER A 33 14.44 7.86 -22.79
CA SER A 33 15.25 7.22 -21.74
C SER A 33 15.24 7.97 -20.40
N TYR A 34 15.16 9.30 -20.43
CA TYR A 34 15.01 10.10 -19.22
C TYR A 34 13.61 9.93 -18.63
N ILE A 35 12.58 9.93 -19.49
CA ILE A 35 11.19 9.72 -19.09
C ILE A 35 11.02 8.36 -18.40
N ASP A 36 11.58 7.29 -18.99
CA ASP A 36 11.50 5.94 -18.44
C ASP A 36 12.20 5.84 -17.08
N THR A 37 13.38 6.47 -16.95
CA THR A 37 14.14 6.50 -15.70
C THR A 37 13.37 7.25 -14.61
N GLU A 38 12.81 8.41 -14.94
CA GLU A 38 12.04 9.21 -13.99
C GLU A 38 10.72 8.54 -13.59
N ASN A 39 10.02 7.90 -14.53
CA ASN A 39 8.82 7.11 -14.23
C ASN A 39 9.14 5.96 -13.28
N LYS A 40 10.25 5.24 -13.50
CA LYS A 40 10.69 4.18 -12.59
C LYS A 40 10.92 4.71 -11.17
N LEU A 41 11.62 5.83 -11.05
CA LEU A 41 11.90 6.45 -9.75
C LEU A 41 10.62 6.96 -9.07
N ILE A 42 9.69 7.57 -9.81
CA ILE A 42 8.38 7.97 -9.27
C ILE A 42 7.61 6.75 -8.77
N GLY A 43 7.65 5.63 -9.50
CA GLY A 43 7.07 4.36 -9.08
C GLY A 43 7.65 3.87 -7.76
N GLU A 44 8.98 3.75 -7.66
CA GLU A 44 9.66 3.34 -6.43
C GLU A 44 9.33 4.24 -5.23
N LEU A 45 9.27 5.57 -5.44
CA LEU A 45 8.88 6.51 -4.39
C LEU A 45 7.42 6.35 -3.96
N THR A 46 6.53 6.03 -4.90
CA THR A 46 5.11 5.80 -4.66
C THR A 46 4.90 4.52 -3.85
N ASP A 47 5.65 3.47 -4.16
CA ASP A 47 5.63 2.22 -3.39
C ASP A 47 6.05 2.48 -1.94
N ILE A 48 7.15 3.20 -1.73
CA ILE A 48 7.61 3.61 -0.39
C ILE A 48 6.54 4.45 0.34
N TYR A 49 5.92 5.41 -0.35
CA TYR A 49 4.84 6.21 0.23
C TYR A 49 3.67 5.33 0.69
N ASN A 50 3.28 4.35 -0.13
CA ASN A 50 2.19 3.43 0.19
C ASN A 50 2.53 2.53 1.38
N GLU A 51 3.74 1.99 1.45
CA GLU A 51 4.22 1.21 2.59
C GLU A 51 4.18 2.04 3.88
N LEU A 52 4.72 3.27 3.85
CA LEU A 52 4.67 4.19 4.98
C LEU A 52 3.24 4.55 5.38
N LYS A 53 2.34 4.69 4.41
CA LYS A 53 0.92 4.94 4.66
C LYS A 53 0.25 3.75 5.32
N GLN A 54 0.64 2.52 5.00
CA GLN A 54 0.09 1.32 5.62
C GLN A 54 0.52 1.17 7.09
N LEU A 55 1.72 1.65 7.46
CA LEU A 55 2.19 1.62 8.85
C LEU A 55 1.26 2.34 9.84
N GLN A 56 0.45 3.31 9.38
CA GLN A 56 -0.54 3.96 10.25
C GLN A 56 -1.61 2.98 10.78
N PHE A 57 -1.79 1.84 10.11
CA PHE A 57 -2.72 0.79 10.48
C PHE A 57 -2.03 -0.38 11.20
N LEU A 58 -0.73 -0.28 11.49
CA LEU A 58 0.04 -1.37 12.10
C LEU A 58 -0.60 -1.87 13.41
N SER A 59 -1.04 -0.96 14.28
CA SER A 59 -1.69 -1.34 15.54
C SER A 59 -3.03 -2.07 15.34
N ILE A 60 -3.76 -1.74 14.28
CA ILE A 60 -4.99 -2.44 13.91
C ILE A 60 -4.64 -3.84 13.40
N TRP A 61 -3.60 -3.97 12.57
CA TRP A 61 -3.12 -5.25 12.09
C TRP A 61 -2.64 -6.17 13.22
N GLU A 62 -1.80 -5.66 14.12
CA GLU A 62 -1.32 -6.40 15.30
C GLU A 62 -2.48 -6.85 16.20
N TYR A 63 -3.48 -5.99 16.37
CA TYR A 63 -4.70 -6.32 17.12
C TYR A 63 -5.48 -7.45 16.45
N LEU A 64 -5.68 -7.38 15.12
CA LEU A 64 -6.39 -8.40 14.37
C LEU A 64 -5.65 -9.74 14.42
N GLU A 65 -4.34 -9.76 14.22
CA GLU A 65 -3.51 -10.97 14.35
C GLU A 65 -3.62 -11.57 15.75
N THR A 66 -3.55 -10.75 16.80
CA THR A 66 -3.71 -11.22 18.18
C THR A 66 -5.07 -11.90 18.39
N LYS A 67 -6.15 -11.33 17.84
CA LYS A 67 -7.49 -11.91 17.92
C LYS A 67 -7.60 -13.22 17.14
N ILE A 68 -7.04 -13.27 15.94
CA ILE A 68 -6.99 -14.48 15.12
C ILE A 68 -6.25 -15.60 15.86
N ASN A 69 -5.05 -15.31 16.37
CA ASN A 69 -4.26 -16.27 17.13
C ASN A 69 -5.01 -16.77 18.38
N THR A 70 -5.70 -15.88 19.09
CA THR A 70 -6.55 -16.26 20.23
C THR A 70 -7.67 -17.20 19.80
N LEU A 71 -8.36 -16.91 18.69
CA LEU A 71 -9.44 -17.74 18.17
C LEU A 71 -8.94 -19.12 17.76
N CYS A 72 -7.81 -19.21 17.05
CA CYS A 72 -7.19 -20.48 16.65
C CYS A 72 -6.71 -21.31 17.85
N GLN A 73 -6.33 -20.67 18.97
CA GLN A 73 -6.02 -21.39 20.21
C GLN A 73 -7.26 -21.96 20.90
N VAL A 74 -8.38 -21.24 20.84
CA VAL A 74 -9.66 -21.67 21.43
C VAL A 74 -10.31 -22.79 20.60
N ASP A 75 -10.27 -22.68 19.27
CA ASP A 75 -10.76 -23.69 18.34
C ASP A 75 -9.70 -24.02 17.27
N PRO A 76 -8.92 -25.11 17.48
CA PRO A 76 -7.90 -25.55 16.53
C PRO A 76 -8.46 -26.04 15.19
N GLN A 77 -9.78 -26.19 15.03
CA GLN A 77 -10.39 -26.62 13.76
C GLN A 77 -10.67 -25.44 12.82
N ILE A 78 -10.39 -24.20 13.23
CA ILE A 78 -10.48 -23.03 12.36
C ILE A 78 -9.47 -23.17 11.21
N GLY A 79 -9.97 -23.52 10.03
CA GLY A 79 -9.18 -23.67 8.81
C GLY A 79 -9.03 -22.38 7.99
N LEU A 80 -9.76 -21.31 8.32
CA LEU A 80 -9.72 -20.04 7.61
C LEU A 80 -10.24 -18.90 8.49
N VAL A 81 -9.58 -17.75 8.45
CA VAL A 81 -10.12 -16.50 8.98
C VAL A 81 -10.23 -15.46 7.88
N GLN A 82 -11.43 -14.89 7.72
CA GLN A 82 -11.71 -13.86 6.71
C GLN A 82 -11.88 -12.50 7.38
N ILE A 83 -11.18 -11.49 6.87
CA ILE A 83 -11.33 -10.09 7.30
C ILE A 83 -12.14 -9.37 6.23
N ILE A 84 -13.33 -8.89 6.61
CA ILE A 84 -14.23 -8.14 5.72
C ILE A 84 -14.13 -6.66 6.08
N LEU A 85 -13.61 -5.84 5.16
CA LEU A 85 -13.53 -4.39 5.31
C LEU A 85 -14.65 -3.73 4.50
N PRO A 86 -15.65 -3.10 5.14
CA PRO A 86 -16.68 -2.37 4.42
C PRO A 86 -16.11 -1.05 3.90
N VAL A 87 -16.05 -0.90 2.58
CA VAL A 87 -15.60 0.35 1.95
C VAL A 87 -16.84 1.20 1.65
N SER A 88 -17.15 2.17 2.52
CA SER A 88 -18.28 3.06 2.29
C SER A 88 -17.92 4.15 1.27
N CYS A 89 -18.46 4.03 0.06
CA CYS A 89 -18.98 5.15 -0.73
C CYS A 89 -20.18 4.62 -1.54
N ILE A 90 -21.41 4.73 -0.99
CA ILE A 90 -22.68 4.52 -1.69
C ILE A 90 -22.75 3.18 -2.47
N GLY A 91 -22.85 2.06 -1.75
CA GLY A 91 -23.06 0.73 -2.33
C GLY A 91 -22.59 -0.43 -1.44
N LYS A 92 -23.04 -1.66 -1.71
CA LYS A 92 -22.57 -2.91 -1.04
C LYS A 92 -21.23 -3.41 -1.63
N ASN A 93 -20.28 -2.51 -1.85
CA ASN A 93 -18.97 -2.90 -2.36
C ASN A 93 -18.09 -3.28 -1.16
N MET A 94 -17.76 -4.56 -1.05
CA MET A 94 -16.87 -5.10 -0.01
C MET A 94 -15.54 -5.47 -0.65
N ALA A 95 -14.43 -5.12 0.00
CA ALA A 95 -13.13 -5.66 -0.34
C ALA A 95 -12.84 -6.86 0.58
N LEU A 96 -12.53 -8.02 -0.01
CA LEU A 96 -12.11 -9.21 0.71
C LEU A 96 -10.59 -9.27 0.69
N ILE A 97 -9.98 -9.44 1.86
CA ILE A 97 -8.57 -9.80 1.98
C ILE A 97 -8.53 -11.24 2.49
N ASP A 98 -8.26 -12.17 1.58
CA ASP A 98 -8.03 -13.57 1.93
C ASP A 98 -6.62 -13.72 2.48
N LEU A 99 -6.50 -13.75 3.81
CA LEU A 99 -5.30 -14.22 4.49
C LEU A 99 -5.44 -15.74 4.61
N ASN A 100 -4.82 -16.49 3.71
CA ASN A 100 -4.68 -17.94 3.90
C ASN A 100 -3.41 -18.19 4.73
N PRO A 101 -3.52 -18.55 6.02
CA PRO A 101 -2.36 -18.79 6.88
C PRO A 101 -1.55 -20.04 6.50
N PHE A 102 -2.01 -20.81 5.49
CA PHE A 102 -1.34 -22.02 5.01
C PHE A 102 -0.63 -21.84 3.66
N VAL A 103 -0.64 -20.64 3.08
CA VAL A 103 0.16 -20.34 1.87
C VAL A 103 1.45 -19.68 2.32
N SER A 104 2.53 -20.46 2.34
CA SER A 104 3.89 -19.94 2.37
C SER A 104 4.08 -19.07 1.12
N TYR A 105 3.99 -17.75 1.26
CA TYR A 105 4.46 -16.85 0.21
C TYR A 105 5.99 -16.88 0.25
N GLU A 106 6.59 -17.84 -0.44
CA GLU A 106 7.98 -17.72 -0.86
C GLU A 106 8.06 -16.44 -1.70
N ARG A 107 8.75 -15.42 -1.17
CA ARG A 107 9.04 -14.18 -1.88
C ARG A 107 9.84 -14.54 -3.14
N ILE A 108 9.24 -14.34 -4.32
CA ILE A 108 9.92 -14.32 -5.62
C ILE A 108 10.43 -12.90 -5.86
#